data_AF-A0A382DRI1-F1
#
_entry.id   AF-A0A382DRI1-F1
#
_cell.length_a   1.000
_cell.length_b   1.000
_cell.length_c   1.000
_cell.angle_alpha   90.00
_cell.angle_beta   90.00
_cell.angle_gamma   90.00
#
_symmetry.space_group_name_H-M   'P 1'
#
loop_
_entity.id
_entity.type
_entity.pdbx_description
1 polymer ?
#
loop_
_entity_poly.entity_id
_entity_poly.type
_entity_poly.pdbx_seq_one_letter_code
_entity_poly.pdbx_strand_id
1 'polypeptide(L)'
;MSLFNRAKIIDQNFTSFVKSGNLPQARIDFPLSNTNIKPSDLVSLFESQVLSRHMDLKARLMKDEGKCYYTIGSSGHEGNAVFGRIFSYTDMAFLHYRSGAFFIERSRQIPGTTPLYDLALSFTASADDPISGGRHKVFGSKRLNIPPQTSTISSHIPKATGVALSIDRARDLDIQERELKNDSIVVCSFGDASINHSTALGGFNTASWVTHQGGHVPIVFICEDNGIGISVPTPKNWIRDSFRNRLGYKYIVCDGLNLIDLIEKSKE
;
A
#
# COMPACT_ATOMS: atom_id res chain seq x y z
N MET A 1 -21.67 5.45 -24.82
CA MET A 1 -20.25 5.18 -24.47
C MET A 1 -19.50 6.50 -24.55
N SER A 2 -18.54 6.74 -23.64
CA SER A 2 -17.67 7.93 -23.68
C SER A 2 -16.94 7.98 -25.03
N LEU A 3 -16.97 9.13 -25.72
CA LEU A 3 -16.21 9.35 -26.96
C LEU A 3 -14.69 9.16 -26.78
N PHE A 4 -14.19 9.25 -25.54
CA PHE A 4 -12.77 9.13 -25.23
C PHE A 4 -12.50 8.05 -24.19
N ASN A 5 -11.59 7.13 -24.52
CA ASN A 5 -10.98 6.22 -23.56
C ASN A 5 -9.77 6.91 -22.91
N ARG A 6 -10.00 7.58 -21.77
CA ARG A 6 -8.94 8.30 -21.03
C ARG A 6 -7.78 7.38 -20.62
N ALA A 7 -8.06 6.13 -20.29
CA ALA A 7 -7.03 5.18 -19.88
C ALA A 7 -6.06 4.88 -21.04
N LYS A 8 -6.59 4.69 -22.25
CA LYS A 8 -5.80 4.53 -23.47
C LYS A 8 -4.95 5.76 -23.78
N ILE A 9 -5.50 6.96 -23.63
CA ILE A 9 -4.76 8.21 -23.86
C ILE A 9 -3.59 8.33 -22.87
N ILE A 10 -3.81 8.04 -21.59
CA ILE A 10 -2.77 8.08 -20.56
C ILE A 10 -1.64 7.08 -20.87
N ASP A 11 -1.99 5.85 -21.27
CA ASP A 11 -1.03 4.80 -21.63
C ASP A 11 -0.19 5.15 -22.88
N GLN A 12 -0.83 5.73 -23.90
CA GLN A 12 -0.16 6.23 -25.10
C GLN A 12 0.78 7.40 -24.79
N ASN A 13 0.36 8.32 -23.93
CA ASN A 13 1.20 9.44 -23.50
C ASN A 13 2.41 8.94 -22.71
N PHE A 14 2.22 8.00 -21.77
CA PHE A 14 3.30 7.38 -21.02
C PHE A 14 4.33 6.75 -21.96
N THR A 15 3.88 5.90 -22.89
CA THR A 15 4.76 5.24 -23.86
C THR A 15 5.50 6.24 -24.74
N SER A 16 4.81 7.29 -25.19
CA SER A 16 5.42 8.35 -26.01
C SER A 16 6.49 9.10 -25.24
N PHE A 17 6.23 9.47 -23.99
CA PHE A 17 7.17 10.21 -23.13
C PHE A 17 8.40 9.39 -22.78
N VAL A 18 8.24 8.10 -22.48
CA VAL A 18 9.37 7.20 -22.23
C VAL A 18 10.24 7.05 -23.48
N LYS A 19 9.63 6.85 -24.66
CA LYS A 19 10.37 6.70 -25.93
C LYS A 19 11.10 7.97 -26.36
N SER A 20 10.54 9.15 -26.08
CA SER A 20 11.17 10.42 -26.45
C SER A 20 12.15 10.95 -25.40
N GLY A 21 12.31 10.26 -24.26
CA GLY A 21 13.11 10.76 -23.14
C GLY A 21 12.50 11.98 -22.44
N ASN A 22 11.23 12.30 -22.69
CA ASN A 22 10.50 13.38 -22.03
C ASN A 22 10.02 12.94 -20.64
N LEU A 23 10.97 12.75 -19.72
CA LEU A 23 10.70 12.32 -18.35
C LEU A 23 10.55 13.53 -17.41
N PRO A 24 9.70 13.43 -16.37
CA PRO A 24 9.59 14.49 -15.38
C PRO A 24 10.93 14.70 -14.67
N GLN A 25 11.21 15.95 -14.31
CA GLN A 25 12.36 16.26 -13.48
C GLN A 25 12.21 15.60 -12.10
N ALA A 26 13.24 14.91 -11.64
CA ALA A 26 13.25 14.33 -10.30
C ALA A 26 13.14 15.45 -9.26
N ARG A 27 12.28 15.25 -8.26
CA ARG A 27 12.11 16.21 -7.14
C ARG A 27 13.26 16.13 -6.13
N ILE A 28 13.93 14.99 -6.11
CA ILE A 28 15.07 14.68 -5.24
C ILE A 28 16.18 14.16 -6.15
N ASP A 29 17.35 14.80 -6.09
CA ASP A 29 18.55 14.35 -6.77
C ASP A 29 19.37 13.47 -5.83
N PHE A 30 19.16 12.16 -5.93
CA PHE A 30 19.87 11.16 -5.14
C PHE A 30 20.44 10.08 -6.07
N PRO A 31 21.74 10.16 -6.42
CA PRO A 31 22.30 9.28 -7.43
C PRO A 31 22.44 7.86 -6.90
N LEU A 32 22.11 6.88 -7.76
CA LEU A 32 22.20 5.45 -7.43
C LEU A 32 23.60 5.04 -6.95
N SER A 33 24.65 5.69 -7.46
CA SER A 33 26.05 5.48 -7.08
C SER A 33 26.33 5.72 -5.59
N ASN A 34 25.50 6.52 -4.92
CA ASN A 34 25.65 6.84 -3.50
C ASN A 34 24.83 5.88 -2.61
N THR A 35 24.30 4.80 -3.18
CA THR A 35 23.44 3.84 -2.49
C THR A 35 23.98 2.42 -2.63
N ASN A 36 23.57 1.53 -1.74
CA ASN A 36 23.84 0.09 -1.85
C ASN A 36 22.74 -0.66 -2.64
N ILE A 37 21.90 0.06 -3.40
CA ILE A 37 20.76 -0.50 -4.13
C ILE A 37 21.26 -1.09 -5.45
N LYS A 38 20.92 -2.36 -5.73
CA LYS A 38 21.32 -2.98 -6.98
C LYS A 38 20.39 -2.51 -8.11
N PRO A 39 20.90 -2.24 -9.32
CA PRO A 39 20.06 -1.93 -10.48
C PRO A 39 18.97 -2.99 -10.73
N SER A 40 19.27 -4.27 -10.49
CA SER A 40 18.31 -5.37 -10.59
C SER A 40 17.10 -5.22 -9.67
N ASP A 41 17.29 -4.64 -8.48
CA ASP A 41 16.21 -4.43 -7.51
C ASP A 41 15.25 -3.36 -8.02
N LEU A 42 15.78 -2.28 -8.61
CA LEU A 42 14.97 -1.24 -9.25
C LEU A 42 14.21 -1.77 -10.46
N VAL A 43 14.82 -2.64 -11.28
CA VAL A 43 14.13 -3.30 -12.40
C VAL A 43 12.99 -4.18 -11.88
N SER A 44 13.22 -5.00 -10.85
CA SER A 44 12.14 -5.83 -10.26
C SER A 44 10.99 -4.99 -9.71
N LEU A 45 11.30 -3.87 -9.05
CA LEU A 45 10.26 -2.95 -8.56
C LEU A 45 9.47 -2.35 -9.72
N PHE A 46 10.17 -1.88 -10.76
CA PHE A 46 9.54 -1.33 -11.96
C PHE A 46 8.63 -2.34 -12.66
N GLU A 47 9.02 -3.61 -12.75
CA GLU A 47 8.14 -4.68 -13.26
C GLU A 47 6.83 -4.76 -12.47
N SER A 48 6.89 -4.72 -11.13
CA SER A 48 5.70 -4.74 -10.28
C SER A 48 4.83 -3.48 -10.46
N GLN A 49 5.44 -2.31 -10.70
CA GLN A 49 4.72 -1.09 -11.06
C GLN A 49 3.96 -1.26 -12.39
N VAL A 50 4.66 -1.75 -13.42
CA VAL A 50 4.09 -2.01 -14.75
C VAL A 50 2.94 -3.02 -14.64
N LEU A 51 3.15 -4.14 -13.95
CA LEU A 51 2.11 -5.16 -13.75
C LEU A 51 0.87 -4.58 -13.05
N SER A 52 1.05 -3.79 -11.99
CA SER A 52 -0.07 -3.10 -11.32
C SER A 52 -0.82 -2.19 -12.28
N ARG A 53 -0.10 -1.41 -13.10
CA ARG A 53 -0.70 -0.52 -14.10
C ARG A 53 -1.47 -1.29 -15.18
N HIS A 54 -0.92 -2.39 -15.69
CA HIS A 54 -1.59 -3.21 -16.69
C HIS A 54 -2.86 -3.88 -16.14
N MET A 55 -2.85 -4.30 -14.87
CA MET A 55 -4.05 -4.81 -14.21
C MET A 55 -5.14 -3.73 -14.10
N ASP A 56 -4.79 -2.48 -13.76
CA ASP A 56 -5.73 -1.35 -13.75
C ASP A 56 -6.35 -1.10 -15.14
N LEU A 57 -5.52 -1.09 -16.19
CA LEU A 57 -5.97 -0.90 -17.57
C LEU A 57 -6.91 -2.03 -18.00
N LYS A 58 -6.54 -3.28 -17.71
CA LYS A 58 -7.36 -4.44 -18.06
C LYS A 58 -8.67 -4.47 -17.28
N ALA A 59 -8.67 -4.13 -16.00
CA ALA A 59 -9.89 -4.06 -15.19
C ALA A 59 -10.88 -3.02 -15.74
N ARG A 60 -10.39 -1.87 -16.25
CA ARG A 60 -11.25 -0.87 -16.92
C ARG A 60 -11.86 -1.40 -18.21
N LEU A 61 -11.06 -2.07 -19.05
CA LEU A 61 -11.58 -2.70 -20.27
C LEU A 61 -12.64 -3.76 -19.94
N MET A 62 -12.38 -4.62 -18.96
CA MET A 62 -13.34 -5.64 -18.51
C MET A 62 -14.61 -5.02 -17.93
N LYS A 63 -14.50 -3.87 -17.25
CA LYS A 63 -15.67 -3.13 -16.77
C LYS A 63 -16.54 -2.65 -17.93
N ASP A 64 -15.93 -2.09 -18.97
CA ASP A 64 -16.65 -1.62 -20.15
C ASP A 64 -17.31 -2.79 -20.91
N GLU A 65 -16.72 -4.00 -20.83
CA GLU A 65 -17.29 -5.25 -21.35
C GLU A 65 -18.32 -5.92 -20.41
N GLY A 66 -18.60 -5.36 -19.23
CA GLY A 66 -19.53 -5.95 -18.25
C GLY A 66 -19.01 -7.19 -17.51
N LYS A 67 -17.68 -7.43 -17.56
CA LYS A 67 -16.99 -8.56 -16.92
C LYS A 67 -16.30 -8.20 -15.59
N CYS A 68 -16.18 -6.92 -15.27
CA CYS A 68 -15.68 -6.42 -14.00
C CYS A 68 -16.65 -5.41 -13.40
N TYR A 69 -17.25 -5.75 -12.26
CA TYR A 69 -18.34 -4.95 -11.68
C TYR A 69 -17.84 -3.81 -10.77
N TYR A 70 -16.66 -3.98 -10.18
CA TYR A 70 -16.07 -2.98 -9.29
C TYR A 70 -14.55 -2.96 -9.43
N THR A 71 -13.99 -1.79 -9.72
CA THR A 71 -12.54 -1.59 -9.82
C THR A 71 -12.13 -0.22 -9.29
N ILE A 72 -11.05 -0.21 -8.50
CA ILE A 72 -10.32 0.99 -8.09
C ILE A 72 -8.88 0.80 -8.53
N GLY A 73 -8.38 1.75 -9.32
CA GLY A 73 -7.02 1.73 -9.81
C GLY A 73 -6.01 2.15 -8.75
N SER A 74 -4.84 1.53 -8.78
CA SER A 74 -3.62 1.91 -8.05
C SER A 74 -2.80 2.97 -8.78
N SER A 75 -3.27 3.43 -9.94
CA SER A 75 -2.60 4.40 -10.81
C SER A 75 -2.13 5.65 -10.05
N GLY A 76 -0.83 5.94 -10.13
CA GLY A 76 -0.15 7.04 -9.43
C GLY A 76 0.42 6.67 -8.06
N HIS A 77 0.12 5.47 -7.55
CA HIS A 77 0.56 4.96 -6.24
C HIS A 77 1.54 3.79 -6.39
N GLU A 78 2.01 3.49 -7.61
CA GLU A 78 2.81 2.29 -7.89
C GLU A 78 4.17 2.28 -7.14
N GLY A 79 4.65 3.43 -6.66
CA GLY A 79 5.82 3.51 -5.77
C GLY A 79 5.70 2.64 -4.52
N ASN A 80 4.48 2.35 -4.05
CA ASN A 80 4.25 1.47 -2.90
C ASN A 80 4.72 0.02 -3.10
N ALA A 81 5.15 -0.38 -4.31
CA ALA A 81 5.92 -1.59 -4.55
C ALA A 81 7.11 -1.72 -3.60
N VAL A 82 7.81 -0.61 -3.30
CA VAL A 82 8.97 -0.60 -2.39
C VAL A 82 8.64 -1.21 -1.04
N PHE A 83 7.50 -0.87 -0.46
CA PHE A 83 7.06 -1.41 0.83
C PHE A 83 6.73 -2.90 0.74
N GLY A 84 6.21 -3.35 -0.41
CA GLY A 84 6.04 -4.77 -0.72
C GLY A 84 7.35 -5.55 -0.80
N ARG A 85 8.47 -4.90 -1.12
CA ARG A 85 9.80 -5.51 -1.13
C ARG A 85 10.46 -5.49 0.26
N ILE A 86 10.37 -4.38 0.97
CA ILE A 86 11.14 -4.12 2.19
C ILE A 86 10.54 -4.83 3.41
N PHE A 87 9.22 -4.77 3.57
CA PHE A 87 8.57 -5.41 4.71
C PHE A 87 8.37 -6.90 4.45
N SER A 88 8.77 -7.73 5.42
CA SER A 88 8.65 -9.19 5.31
C SER A 88 7.19 -9.59 5.07
N TYR A 89 6.97 -10.59 4.20
CA TYR A 89 5.63 -11.16 4.01
C TYR A 89 5.05 -11.81 5.28
N THR A 90 5.88 -12.11 6.28
CA THR A 90 5.46 -12.66 7.57
C THR A 90 4.88 -11.59 8.50
N ASP A 91 5.23 -10.33 8.31
CA ASP A 91 4.60 -9.23 9.04
C ASP A 91 3.16 -9.03 8.56
N MET A 92 2.26 -8.60 9.43
CA MET A 92 0.87 -8.41 9.00
C MET A 92 0.73 -7.06 8.28
N ALA A 93 0.18 -7.07 7.07
CA ALA A 93 0.02 -5.87 6.25
C ALA A 93 -1.45 -5.53 5.98
N PHE A 94 -1.92 -4.42 6.57
CA PHE A 94 -3.22 -3.83 6.32
C PHE A 94 -3.10 -2.83 5.18
N LEU A 95 -3.55 -3.21 3.99
CA LEU A 95 -3.33 -2.45 2.77
C LEU A 95 -4.46 -1.46 2.45
N HIS A 96 -4.06 -0.33 1.88
CA HIS A 96 -4.95 0.61 1.19
C HIS A 96 -5.51 -0.01 -0.10
N TYR A 97 -6.68 0.46 -0.53
CA TYR A 97 -7.33 -0.06 -1.74
C TYR A 97 -6.60 0.33 -3.05
N ARG A 98 -5.54 1.14 -2.99
CA ARG A 98 -4.62 1.47 -4.10
C ARG A 98 -3.25 0.80 -3.99
N SER A 99 -3.10 -0.21 -3.14
CA SER A 99 -1.82 -0.92 -2.92
C SER A 99 -1.59 -2.11 -3.86
N GLY A 100 -1.93 -1.99 -5.15
CA GLY A 100 -1.76 -3.05 -6.14
C GLY A 100 -0.30 -3.45 -6.36
N ALA A 101 0.59 -2.46 -6.50
CA ALA A 101 2.02 -2.71 -6.71
C ALA A 101 2.69 -3.29 -5.44
N PHE A 102 2.31 -2.81 -4.25
CA PHE A 102 2.66 -3.45 -2.97
C PHE A 102 2.29 -4.94 -3.00
N PHE A 103 1.02 -5.27 -3.26
CA PHE A 103 0.53 -6.65 -3.24
C PHE A 103 1.32 -7.56 -4.19
N ILE A 104 1.54 -7.10 -5.43
CA ILE A 104 2.29 -7.83 -6.45
C ILE A 104 3.75 -8.05 -6.01
N GLU A 105 4.41 -7.00 -5.52
CA GLU A 105 5.81 -7.09 -5.11
C GLU A 105 5.99 -7.98 -3.88
N ARG A 106 5.11 -7.86 -2.87
CA ARG A 106 5.12 -8.72 -1.68
C ARG A 106 4.94 -10.18 -2.03
N SER A 107 4.12 -10.48 -3.04
CA SER A 107 3.89 -11.85 -3.53
C SER A 107 5.18 -12.51 -4.01
N ARG A 108 6.11 -11.74 -4.61
CA ARG A 108 7.40 -12.27 -5.07
C ARG A 108 8.30 -12.81 -3.95
N GLN A 109 8.01 -12.49 -2.69
CA GLN A 109 8.75 -13.05 -1.54
C GLN A 109 8.42 -14.54 -1.30
N ILE A 110 7.33 -15.06 -1.87
CA ILE A 110 6.92 -16.46 -1.72
C ILE A 110 6.84 -17.13 -3.09
N PRO A 111 7.57 -18.22 -3.35
CA PRO A 111 7.40 -19.01 -4.57
C PRO A 111 5.98 -19.56 -4.74
N GLY A 112 5.54 -19.65 -6.01
CA GLY A 112 4.24 -20.23 -6.36
C GLY A 112 3.03 -19.38 -5.93
N THR A 113 3.20 -18.08 -5.71
CA THR A 113 2.07 -17.14 -5.67
C THR A 113 1.64 -16.73 -7.07
N THR A 114 0.38 -16.37 -7.24
CA THR A 114 -0.21 -16.01 -8.53
C THR A 114 -0.92 -14.65 -8.49
N PRO A 115 -0.24 -13.56 -8.08
CA PRO A 115 -0.92 -12.31 -7.73
C PRO A 115 -1.78 -11.73 -8.86
N LEU A 116 -1.35 -11.85 -10.12
CA LEU A 116 -2.14 -11.34 -11.26
C LEU A 116 -3.42 -12.16 -11.50
N TYR A 117 -3.34 -13.48 -11.30
CA TYR A 117 -4.49 -14.36 -11.40
C TYR A 117 -5.45 -14.12 -10.24
N ASP A 118 -4.93 -14.02 -9.01
CA ASP A 118 -5.73 -13.74 -7.81
C ASP A 118 -6.47 -12.39 -7.95
N LEU A 119 -5.79 -11.37 -8.47
CA LEU A 119 -6.41 -10.08 -8.80
C LEU A 119 -7.45 -10.19 -9.91
N ALA A 120 -7.19 -10.98 -10.96
CA ALA A 120 -8.14 -11.21 -12.04
C ALA A 120 -9.43 -11.87 -11.55
N LEU A 121 -9.33 -12.88 -10.68
CA LEU A 121 -10.47 -13.53 -10.02
C LEU A 121 -11.30 -12.53 -9.21
N SER A 122 -10.62 -11.66 -8.45
CA SER A 122 -11.28 -10.62 -7.66
C SER A 122 -11.99 -9.58 -8.54
N PHE A 123 -11.39 -9.20 -9.67
CA PHE A 123 -12.00 -8.28 -10.63
C PHE A 123 -13.24 -8.85 -11.31
N THR A 124 -13.26 -10.15 -11.60
CA THR A 124 -14.39 -10.81 -12.28
C THR A 124 -15.45 -11.33 -11.32
N ALA A 125 -15.34 -11.04 -10.02
CA ALA A 125 -16.23 -11.56 -8.97
C ALA A 125 -16.34 -13.10 -9.02
N SER A 126 -15.22 -13.77 -9.32
CA SER A 126 -15.20 -15.23 -9.42
C SER A 126 -15.46 -15.88 -8.06
N ALA A 127 -16.27 -16.93 -8.03
CA ALA A 127 -16.44 -17.78 -6.86
C ALA A 127 -15.11 -18.45 -6.42
N ASP A 128 -14.14 -18.54 -7.34
CA ASP A 128 -12.81 -19.08 -7.08
C ASP A 128 -11.85 -18.05 -6.44
N ASP A 129 -12.26 -16.79 -6.24
CA ASP A 129 -11.44 -15.81 -5.49
C ASP A 129 -11.16 -16.38 -4.08
N PRO A 130 -9.90 -16.68 -3.73
CA PRO A 130 -9.55 -17.40 -2.51
C PRO A 130 -9.83 -16.61 -1.23
N ILE A 131 -10.11 -15.31 -1.34
CA ILE A 131 -10.31 -14.41 -0.21
C ILE A 131 -11.78 -14.04 -0.06
N SER A 132 -12.40 -13.60 -1.15
CA SER A 132 -13.76 -13.06 -1.10
C SER A 132 -14.82 -14.06 -1.55
N GLY A 133 -14.46 -15.10 -2.30
CA GLY A 133 -15.42 -15.96 -3.01
C GLY A 133 -16.33 -15.16 -3.94
N GLY A 134 -15.78 -14.14 -4.60
CA GLY A 134 -16.48 -13.27 -5.54
C GLY A 134 -17.34 -12.17 -4.91
N ARG A 135 -17.43 -12.10 -3.58
CA ARG A 135 -18.31 -11.15 -2.88
C ARG A 135 -17.79 -9.72 -2.86
N HIS A 136 -16.47 -9.52 -3.00
CA HIS A 136 -15.89 -8.18 -2.91
C HIS A 136 -14.48 -8.12 -3.51
N LYS A 137 -14.17 -7.04 -4.26
CA LYS A 137 -12.79 -6.77 -4.69
C LYS A 137 -11.96 -6.30 -3.51
N VAL A 138 -10.98 -7.10 -3.09
CA VAL A 138 -10.09 -6.79 -1.96
C VAL A 138 -8.67 -7.23 -2.27
N PHE A 139 -7.69 -6.53 -1.69
CA PHE A 139 -6.37 -7.11 -1.54
C PHE A 139 -6.38 -7.96 -0.28
N GLY A 140 -6.13 -9.26 -0.41
CA GLY A 140 -6.06 -10.19 0.70
C GLY A 140 -5.23 -11.40 0.31
N SER A 141 -4.56 -11.99 1.30
CA SER A 141 -3.84 -13.25 1.14
C SER A 141 -3.43 -13.76 2.51
N LYS A 142 -3.94 -14.92 2.90
CA LYS A 142 -3.49 -15.58 4.14
C LYS A 142 -1.99 -15.90 4.08
N ARG A 143 -1.51 -16.37 2.93
CA ARG A 143 -0.09 -16.72 2.72
C ARG A 143 0.85 -15.52 2.84
N LEU A 144 0.41 -14.32 2.46
CA LEU A 144 1.19 -13.08 2.51
C LEU A 144 0.91 -12.22 3.74
N ASN A 145 0.16 -12.77 4.70
CA ASN A 145 -0.29 -12.10 5.90
C ASN A 145 -0.97 -10.74 5.64
N ILE A 146 -1.85 -10.71 4.63
CA ILE A 146 -2.65 -9.53 4.26
C ILE A 146 -4.11 -9.83 4.57
N PRO A 147 -4.66 -9.29 5.67
CA PRO A 147 -6.09 -9.37 5.94
C PRO A 147 -6.89 -8.59 4.88
N PRO A 148 -8.03 -9.12 4.39
CA PRO A 148 -8.88 -8.39 3.47
C PRO A 148 -9.47 -7.15 4.15
N GLN A 149 -9.43 -6.01 3.45
CA GLN A 149 -10.06 -4.78 3.91
C GLN A 149 -11.38 -4.54 3.18
N THR A 150 -12.38 -4.06 3.91
CA THR A 150 -13.65 -3.61 3.32
C THR A 150 -13.47 -2.23 2.69
N SER A 151 -14.45 -1.80 1.89
CA SER A 151 -14.48 -0.46 1.29
C SER A 151 -14.69 0.66 2.32
N THR A 152 -14.96 0.31 3.59
CA THR A 152 -15.10 1.25 4.70
C THR A 152 -13.76 1.92 4.98
N ILE A 153 -13.61 3.15 4.51
CA ILE A 153 -12.40 3.97 4.68
C ILE A 153 -11.96 3.98 6.14
N SER A 154 -10.64 3.85 6.34
CA SER A 154 -9.98 3.92 7.65
C SER A 154 -10.36 2.86 8.69
N SER A 155 -11.33 1.97 8.41
CA SER A 155 -11.76 0.94 9.35
C SER A 155 -10.64 -0.04 9.72
N HIS A 156 -9.60 -0.14 8.87
CA HIS A 156 -8.45 -1.01 9.08
C HIS A 156 -7.39 -0.46 10.01
N ILE A 157 -7.30 0.86 10.17
CA ILE A 157 -6.30 1.52 11.02
C ILE A 157 -6.41 1.05 12.49
N PRO A 158 -7.58 1.09 13.16
CA PRO A 158 -7.67 0.61 14.54
C PRO A 158 -7.45 -0.91 14.65
N LYS A 159 -7.81 -1.70 13.63
CA LYS A 159 -7.51 -3.14 13.59
C LYS A 159 -5.99 -3.36 13.55
N ALA A 160 -5.28 -2.62 12.70
CA ALA A 160 -3.83 -2.67 12.60
C ALA A 160 -3.16 -2.27 13.91
N THR A 161 -3.59 -1.16 14.54
CA THR A 161 -3.10 -0.75 15.87
C THR A 161 -3.35 -1.84 16.92
N GLY A 162 -4.53 -2.46 16.92
CA GLY A 162 -4.86 -3.54 17.85
C GLY A 162 -3.96 -4.77 17.68
N VAL A 163 -3.68 -5.17 16.43
CA VAL A 163 -2.74 -6.26 16.14
C VAL A 163 -1.32 -5.89 16.57
N ALA A 164 -0.88 -4.65 16.34
CA ALA A 164 0.45 -4.22 16.77
C ALA A 164 0.59 -4.31 18.29
N LEU A 165 -0.40 -3.79 19.04
CA LEU A 165 -0.46 -3.91 20.49
C LEU A 165 -0.45 -5.38 20.96
N SER A 166 -1.13 -6.28 20.22
CA SER A 166 -1.25 -7.67 20.64
C SER A 166 0.05 -8.45 20.51
N ILE A 167 1.02 -8.03 19.70
CA ILE A 167 2.32 -8.70 19.55
C ILE A 167 3.06 -8.77 20.89
N ASP A 168 3.26 -7.61 21.54
CA ASP A 168 3.93 -7.58 22.84
C ASP A 168 3.09 -8.22 23.94
N ARG A 169 1.76 -8.05 23.92
CA ARG A 169 0.88 -8.70 24.91
C ARG A 169 0.91 -10.22 24.80
N ALA A 170 0.90 -10.77 23.59
CA ALA A 170 0.97 -12.20 23.36
C ALA A 170 2.33 -12.78 23.80
N ARG A 171 3.41 -12.03 23.62
CA ARG A 171 4.73 -12.38 24.16
C ARG A 171 4.73 -12.37 25.69
N ASP A 172 4.27 -11.28 26.31
CA ASP A 172 4.31 -11.11 27.76
C ASP A 172 3.43 -12.14 28.50
N LEU A 173 2.32 -12.55 27.88
CA LEU A 173 1.41 -13.60 28.38
C LEU A 173 1.82 -15.02 27.96
N ASP A 174 2.90 -15.17 27.20
CA ASP A 174 3.38 -16.42 26.61
C ASP A 174 2.28 -17.25 25.91
N ILE A 175 1.47 -16.58 25.08
CA ILE A 175 0.43 -17.24 24.27
C ILE A 175 1.11 -18.15 23.24
N GLN A 176 0.85 -19.45 23.32
CA GLN A 176 1.49 -20.46 22.46
C GLN A 176 0.90 -20.47 21.05
N GLU A 177 -0.36 -20.08 20.90
CA GLU A 177 -1.11 -20.07 19.64
C GLU A 177 -0.82 -18.84 18.77
N ARG A 178 0.11 -17.96 19.17
CA ARG A 178 0.44 -16.75 18.40
C ARG A 178 1.06 -17.10 17.06
N GLU A 179 0.50 -16.56 15.97
CA GLU A 179 1.06 -16.73 14.62
C GLU A 179 2.16 -15.70 14.30
N LEU A 180 2.09 -14.51 14.91
CA LEU A 180 3.08 -13.46 14.76
C LEU A 180 4.27 -13.69 15.68
N LYS A 181 5.48 -13.39 15.16
CA LYS A 181 6.71 -13.52 15.93
C LYS A 181 6.84 -12.36 16.93
N ASN A 182 7.67 -12.56 17.94
CA ASN A 182 7.90 -11.54 18.98
C ASN A 182 8.52 -10.25 18.44
N ASP A 183 9.22 -10.32 17.31
CA ASP A 183 9.87 -9.22 16.61
C ASP A 183 9.09 -8.77 15.36
N SER A 184 7.88 -9.29 15.14
CA SER A 184 7.03 -8.86 14.04
C SER A 184 6.61 -7.40 14.19
N ILE A 185 6.37 -6.76 13.05
CA ILE A 185 5.72 -5.46 12.98
C ILE A 185 4.39 -5.57 12.24
N VAL A 186 3.57 -4.53 12.36
CA VAL A 186 2.37 -4.34 11.55
C VAL A 186 2.61 -3.22 10.55
N VAL A 187 2.26 -3.45 9.29
CA VAL A 187 2.30 -2.43 8.24
C VAL A 187 0.88 -1.99 7.94
N CYS A 188 0.62 -0.69 7.90
CA CYS A 188 -0.71 -0.15 7.65
C CYS A 188 -0.65 1.01 6.66
N SER A 189 -1.05 0.78 5.40
CA SER A 189 -1.14 1.85 4.40
C SER A 189 -2.54 2.45 4.30
N PHE A 190 -2.62 3.75 4.04
CA PHE A 190 -3.87 4.51 3.91
C PHE A 190 -3.64 5.80 3.10
N GLY A 191 -4.70 6.39 2.55
CA GLY A 191 -4.60 7.69 1.85
C GLY A 191 -4.68 8.89 2.79
N ASP A 192 -4.10 10.02 2.40
CA ASP A 192 -4.17 11.31 3.09
C ASP A 192 -5.52 11.69 3.71
N ALA A 193 -6.60 11.66 2.93
CA ALA A 193 -7.93 12.06 3.40
C ALA A 193 -8.45 11.15 4.54
N SER A 194 -7.92 9.93 4.63
CA SER A 194 -8.31 8.90 5.61
C SER A 194 -7.99 9.31 7.04
N ILE A 195 -7.01 10.20 7.26
CA ILE A 195 -6.53 10.53 8.62
C ILE A 195 -7.57 11.25 9.47
N ASN A 196 -8.56 11.88 8.83
CA ASN A 196 -9.61 12.63 9.48
C ASN A 196 -10.79 11.74 9.92
N HIS A 197 -10.84 10.49 9.46
CA HIS A 197 -11.92 9.58 9.81
C HIS A 197 -11.86 9.22 11.29
N SER A 198 -13.00 9.19 11.99
CA SER A 198 -13.06 8.98 13.44
C SER A 198 -12.35 7.70 13.90
N THR A 199 -12.47 6.61 13.15
CA THR A 199 -11.77 5.35 13.42
C THR A 199 -10.25 5.46 13.24
N ALA A 200 -9.78 6.23 12.27
CA ALA A 200 -8.35 6.50 12.08
C ALA A 200 -7.80 7.27 13.27
N LEU A 201 -8.48 8.35 13.66
CA LEU A 201 -8.11 9.16 14.82
C LEU A 201 -8.03 8.32 16.09
N GLY A 202 -8.99 7.41 16.30
CA GLY A 202 -8.96 6.43 17.38
C GLY A 202 -7.71 5.56 17.34
N GLY A 203 -7.41 4.93 16.19
CA GLY A 203 -6.23 4.08 16.03
C GLY A 203 -4.91 4.83 16.23
N PHE A 204 -4.78 6.05 15.72
CA PHE A 204 -3.58 6.86 15.93
C PHE A 204 -3.45 7.37 17.37
N ASN A 205 -4.57 7.66 18.02
CA ASN A 205 -4.58 8.08 19.42
C ASN A 205 -4.21 6.94 20.34
N THR A 206 -4.75 5.75 20.12
CA THR A 206 -4.42 4.55 20.89
C THR A 206 -2.91 4.26 20.81
N ALA A 207 -2.30 4.35 19.63
CA ALA A 207 -0.86 4.16 19.50
C ALA A 207 -0.05 5.18 20.33
N SER A 208 -0.36 6.49 20.21
CA SER A 208 0.28 7.53 21.03
C SER A 208 0.08 7.30 22.53
N TRP A 209 -1.14 6.93 22.94
CA TRP A 209 -1.50 6.71 24.33
C TRP A 209 -0.72 5.55 24.93
N VAL A 210 -0.65 4.41 24.25
CA VAL A 210 0.11 3.24 24.72
C VAL A 210 1.58 3.60 24.89
N THR A 211 2.18 4.28 23.90
CA THR A 211 3.57 4.72 23.99
C THR A 211 3.79 5.70 25.15
N HIS A 212 2.85 6.62 25.39
CA HIS A 212 2.91 7.54 26.53
C HIS A 212 2.89 6.81 27.88
N GLN A 213 2.13 5.72 27.98
CA GLN A 213 2.05 4.86 29.17
C GLN A 213 3.27 3.93 29.32
N GLY A 214 4.30 4.07 28.48
CA GLY A 214 5.51 3.24 28.51
C GLY A 214 5.38 1.89 27.78
N GLY A 215 4.28 1.68 27.07
CA GLY A 215 4.09 0.51 26.20
C GLY A 215 4.78 0.68 24.84
N HIS A 216 4.75 -0.39 24.05
CA HIS A 216 5.29 -0.41 22.70
C HIS A 216 4.19 -0.84 21.71
N VAL A 217 4.19 -0.22 20.53
CA VAL A 217 3.23 -0.49 19.45
C VAL A 217 4.02 -0.62 18.14
N PRO A 218 4.44 -1.84 17.76
CA PRO A 218 5.26 -2.10 16.57
C PRO A 218 4.45 -1.94 15.28
N ILE A 219 4.19 -0.69 14.88
CA ILE A 219 3.41 -0.39 13.68
C ILE A 219 4.08 0.68 12.81
N VAL A 220 4.10 0.42 11.50
CA VAL A 220 4.47 1.39 10.47
C VAL A 220 3.20 1.87 9.76
N PHE A 221 2.89 3.14 9.95
CA PHE A 221 1.81 3.83 9.25
C PHE A 221 2.33 4.48 7.97
N ILE A 222 1.79 4.07 6.82
CA ILE A 222 2.21 4.55 5.49
C ILE A 222 1.08 5.40 4.91
N CYS A 223 1.24 6.72 4.95
CA CYS A 223 0.30 7.66 4.36
C CYS A 223 0.64 7.90 2.88
N GLU A 224 -0.21 7.41 1.98
CA GLU A 224 -0.15 7.65 0.55
C GLU A 224 -0.80 9.01 0.24
N ASP A 225 -0.04 10.10 0.40
CA ASP A 225 -0.50 11.49 0.23
C ASP A 225 -0.48 11.93 -1.24
N ASN A 226 -1.66 11.88 -1.88
CA ASN A 226 -1.88 12.38 -3.24
C ASN A 226 -2.63 13.73 -3.25
N GLY A 227 -2.81 14.37 -2.10
CA GLY A 227 -3.45 15.67 -1.94
C GLY A 227 -4.95 15.73 -2.19
N ILE A 228 -5.66 14.60 -2.34
CA ILE A 228 -7.10 14.60 -2.65
C ILE A 228 -7.85 13.33 -2.20
N GLY A 229 -8.91 13.55 -1.43
CA GLY A 229 -9.93 12.56 -1.12
C GLY A 229 -11.13 12.66 -2.06
N ILE A 230 -11.18 11.83 -3.09
CA ILE A 230 -12.22 11.80 -4.14
C ILE A 230 -12.33 13.14 -4.90
N SER A 231 -12.97 14.14 -4.31
CA SER A 231 -13.16 15.49 -4.84
C SER A 231 -12.75 16.59 -3.85
N VAL A 232 -12.35 16.21 -2.64
CA VAL A 232 -12.00 17.12 -1.55
C VAL A 232 -10.48 17.21 -1.46
N PRO A 233 -9.86 18.38 -1.73
CA PRO A 233 -8.43 18.56 -1.56
C PRO A 233 -8.02 18.38 -0.10
N THR A 234 -6.93 17.66 0.13
CA THR A 234 -6.30 17.63 1.44
C THR A 234 -5.59 18.97 1.67
N PRO A 235 -5.78 19.65 2.82
CA PRO A 235 -5.12 20.92 3.07
C PRO A 235 -3.60 20.79 3.01
N LYS A 236 -2.94 21.82 2.49
CA LYS A 236 -1.47 21.84 2.37
C LYS A 236 -0.83 21.62 3.74
N ASN A 237 0.17 20.74 3.79
CA ASN A 237 0.89 20.33 5.00
C ASN A 237 0.05 19.62 6.07
N TRP A 238 -1.22 19.28 5.82
CA TRP A 238 -2.10 18.70 6.84
C TRP A 238 -1.54 17.43 7.47
N ILE A 239 -1.02 16.50 6.65
CA ILE A 239 -0.42 15.25 7.13
C ILE A 239 0.80 15.55 8.01
N ARG A 240 1.72 16.38 7.51
CA ARG A 240 2.93 16.77 8.25
C ARG A 240 2.57 17.41 9.59
N ASP A 241 1.69 18.39 9.58
CA ASP A 241 1.39 19.17 10.78
C ASP A 241 0.59 18.33 11.80
N SER A 242 -0.14 17.30 11.36
CA SER A 242 -0.85 16.34 12.22
C SER A 242 0.08 15.33 12.92
N PHE A 243 1.19 14.93 12.29
CA PHE A 243 2.01 13.82 12.76
C PHE A 243 3.43 14.19 13.21
N ARG A 244 4.03 15.28 12.70
CA ARG A 244 5.46 15.59 12.95
C ARG A 244 5.83 15.71 14.43
N ASN A 245 4.91 16.22 15.25
CA ASN A 245 5.10 16.43 16.69
C ASN A 245 4.17 15.52 17.52
N ARG A 246 3.58 14.49 16.90
CA ARG A 246 2.67 13.59 17.58
C ARG A 246 3.47 12.69 18.51
N LEU A 247 3.06 12.64 19.78
CA LEU A 247 3.75 11.86 20.79
C LEU A 247 3.79 10.36 20.40
N GLY A 248 4.98 9.77 20.51
CA GLY A 248 5.21 8.36 20.22
C GLY A 248 5.35 8.02 18.73
N TYR A 249 5.40 9.03 17.84
CA TYR A 249 5.58 8.85 16.41
C TYR A 249 6.94 9.36 15.96
N LYS A 250 7.66 8.55 15.17
CA LYS A 250 8.73 9.02 14.30
C LYS A 250 8.11 9.37 12.94
N TYR A 251 8.17 10.64 12.56
CA TYR A 251 7.61 11.11 11.28
C TYR A 251 8.70 11.17 10.21
N ILE A 252 8.50 10.44 9.11
CA ILE A 252 9.43 10.35 7.99
C ILE A 252 8.69 10.79 6.72
N VAL A 253 9.32 11.66 5.94
CA VAL A 253 8.82 12.12 4.64
C VAL A 253 9.65 11.50 3.53
N CYS A 254 8.97 11.07 2.46
CA CYS A 254 9.58 10.57 1.24
C CYS A 254 8.82 11.07 0.00
N ASP A 255 9.46 11.09 -1.16
CA ASP A 255 8.83 11.28 -2.46
C ASP A 255 8.32 9.94 -3.00
N GLY A 256 7.00 9.72 -2.96
CA GLY A 256 6.36 8.50 -3.44
C GLY A 256 6.58 8.18 -4.92
N LEU A 257 7.15 9.12 -5.69
CA LEU A 257 7.51 8.93 -7.10
C LEU A 257 9.00 8.62 -7.32
N ASN A 258 9.80 8.60 -6.25
CA ASN A 258 11.23 8.29 -6.30
C ASN A 258 11.52 6.97 -5.56
N LEU A 259 11.80 5.90 -6.31
CA LEU A 259 12.05 4.57 -5.74
C LEU A 259 13.27 4.55 -4.80
N ILE A 260 14.32 5.32 -5.11
CA ILE A 260 15.54 5.35 -4.31
C ILE A 260 15.25 6.00 -2.95
N ASP A 261 14.59 7.16 -2.96
CA ASP A 261 14.20 7.85 -1.71
C ASP A 261 13.27 6.97 -0.86
N LEU A 262 12.28 6.32 -1.47
CA LEU A 262 11.41 5.37 -0.79
C LEU A 262 12.20 4.21 -0.13
N ILE A 263 13.19 3.65 -0.84
CA ILE A 263 13.99 2.54 -0.32
C ILE A 263 14.82 2.99 0.88
N GLU A 264 15.50 4.11 0.78
CA GLU A 264 16.36 4.61 1.85
C GLU A 264 15.53 5.04 3.08
N LYS A 265 14.42 5.75 2.86
CA LYS A 265 13.53 6.20 3.95
C LYS A 265 12.82 5.05 4.68
N SER A 266 12.58 3.92 4.00
CA SER A 266 11.97 2.75 4.62
C SER A 266 12.91 1.96 5.54
N LYS A 267 14.23 2.22 5.48
CA LYS A 267 15.23 1.56 6.33
C LYS A 267 15.49 2.28 7.66
N GLU A 268 15.02 3.53 7.79
CA GLU A 268 15.16 4.37 8.99
C GLU A 268 14.23 3.96 10.13
#